data_AF-A0A0C3FFQ1-F1
#
_entry.id   AF-A0A0C3FFQ1-F1
#
_cell.length_a   1.000
_cell.length_b   1.000
_cell.length_c   1.000
_cell.angle_alpha   90.00
_cell.angle_beta   90.00
_cell.angle_gamma   90.00
#
_symmetry.space_group_name_H-M   'P 1'
#
loop_
_entity.id
_entity.type
_entity.pdbx_description
1 polymer ?
#
loop_
_entity_poly.entity_id
_entity_poly.type
_entity_poly.pdbx_seq_one_letter_code
_entity_poly.pdbx_strand_id
1 'polypeptide(L)'
;MDIASTSNTSWMDNVFYGWIDTTWDALLILEAARRGIVPRVTRRFHDIEKRNMIRSGAVIVFTEEESGIKRFTDPYVWSASRMLGNFMIYREREDAQESKMLPATFRSTLQKSKQLVENVEPDLERAIYGSWKRGKGLKKDGLMKKTFSLTVDCATYHLISYYNPADVISGTLRTPSAIPHIASLPIGPEFTADESQFRQPPTEPRVEELSSST
;
A
#
# COMPACT_ATOMS: atom_id res chain seq x y z
N MET A 1 -10.70 44.68 10.42
CA MET A 1 -10.68 43.86 9.19
C MET A 1 -9.49 42.94 9.35
N ASP A 2 -9.68 41.84 10.04
CA ASP A 2 -8.61 40.88 10.32
C ASP A 2 -8.71 39.76 9.29
N ILE A 3 -7.72 39.71 8.41
CA ILE A 3 -7.56 38.65 7.43
C ILE A 3 -7.08 37.42 8.21
N ALA A 4 -8.01 36.50 8.46
CA ALA A 4 -7.68 35.19 9.01
C ALA A 4 -6.68 34.49 8.09
N SER A 5 -5.50 34.22 8.65
CA SER A 5 -4.45 33.40 8.06
C SER A 5 -5.01 32.00 7.77
N THR A 6 -5.28 31.72 6.51
CA THR A 6 -5.55 30.36 6.02
C THR A 6 -4.31 29.52 6.25
N SER A 7 -4.37 28.62 7.24
CA SER A 7 -3.39 27.56 7.42
C SER A 7 -3.36 26.72 6.14
N ASN A 8 -2.23 26.77 5.45
CA ASN A 8 -1.93 25.95 4.28
C ASN A 8 -1.71 24.51 4.76
N THR A 9 -2.81 23.79 5.03
CA THR A 9 -2.76 22.42 5.54
C THR A 9 -2.18 21.52 4.46
N SER A 10 -1.02 20.95 4.74
CA SER A 10 -0.27 20.08 3.84
C SER A 10 -1.15 18.91 3.41
N TRP A 11 -1.45 18.85 2.11
CA TRP A 11 -2.17 17.72 1.50
C TRP A 11 -1.46 16.37 1.69
N MET A 12 -0.17 16.39 2.06
CA MET A 12 0.59 15.19 2.40
C MET A 12 0.20 14.61 3.77
N ASP A 13 -0.41 15.41 4.66
CA ASP A 13 -0.76 15.00 6.02
C ASP A 13 -2.02 14.10 6.05
N ASN A 14 -2.71 13.96 4.91
CA ASN A 14 -3.98 13.24 4.80
C ASN A 14 -3.85 11.80 4.31
N VAL A 15 -2.64 11.27 4.14
CA VAL A 15 -2.42 9.89 3.67
C VAL A 15 -1.30 9.25 4.50
N PHE A 16 -1.53 8.03 4.96
CA PHE A 16 -0.50 7.24 5.61
C PHE A 16 0.52 6.72 4.57
N TYR A 17 1.80 6.77 4.91
CA TYR A 17 2.88 6.25 4.06
C TYR A 17 3.64 5.11 4.74
N GLY A 18 3.65 3.94 4.10
CA GLY A 18 4.33 2.73 4.54
C GLY A 18 4.12 1.57 3.57
N TRP A 19 4.63 0.39 3.93
CA TRP A 19 4.47 -0.82 3.13
C TRP A 19 3.59 -1.83 3.84
N ILE A 20 2.54 -2.31 3.18
CA ILE A 20 1.67 -3.36 3.72
C ILE A 20 2.20 -4.69 3.20
N ASP A 21 2.94 -5.39 4.05
CA ASP A 21 3.48 -6.70 3.73
C ASP A 21 2.44 -7.78 4.01
N THR A 22 2.03 -7.86 5.27
CA THR A 22 1.21 -8.95 5.82
C THR A 22 -0.25 -8.55 6.03
N THR A 23 -1.12 -9.54 6.26
CA THR A 23 -2.49 -9.27 6.68
C THR A 23 -2.54 -8.58 8.05
N TRP A 24 -1.59 -8.89 8.95
CA TRP A 24 -1.50 -8.20 10.24
C TRP A 24 -1.25 -6.71 10.07
N ASP A 25 -0.34 -6.32 9.17
CA ASP A 25 -0.11 -4.91 8.82
C ASP A 25 -1.39 -4.22 8.33
N ALA A 26 -2.19 -4.92 7.52
CA ALA A 26 -3.47 -4.39 7.05
C ALA A 26 -4.44 -4.19 8.22
N LEU A 27 -4.58 -5.16 9.12
CA LEU A 27 -5.46 -5.07 10.29
C LEU A 27 -5.03 -3.94 11.24
N LEU A 28 -3.73 -3.77 11.48
CA LEU A 28 -3.20 -2.65 12.26
C LEU A 28 -3.60 -1.30 11.67
N ILE A 29 -3.55 -1.17 10.34
CA ILE A 29 -3.95 0.06 9.64
C ILE A 29 -5.46 0.27 9.67
N LEU A 30 -6.27 -0.77 9.53
CA LEU A 30 -7.72 -0.66 9.67
C LEU A 30 -8.11 -0.23 11.09
N GLU A 31 -7.47 -0.81 12.11
CA GLU A 31 -7.69 -0.44 13.51
C GLU A 31 -7.25 1.00 13.78
N ALA A 32 -6.06 1.40 13.30
CA ALA A 32 -5.58 2.77 13.40
C ALA A 32 -6.52 3.77 12.72
N ALA A 33 -7.08 3.40 11.56
CA ALA A 33 -8.04 4.22 10.83
C ALA A 33 -9.36 4.34 11.59
N ARG A 34 -9.88 3.25 12.15
CA ARG A 34 -11.08 3.24 13.00
C ARG A 34 -10.95 4.17 14.20
N ARG A 35 -9.74 4.24 14.79
CA ARG A 35 -9.39 5.15 15.91
C ARG A 35 -9.09 6.59 15.49
N GLY A 36 -9.03 6.89 14.20
CA GLY A 36 -8.67 8.22 13.69
C GLY A 36 -7.18 8.55 13.77
N ILE A 37 -6.32 7.56 14.03
CA ILE A 37 -4.84 7.72 14.03
C ILE A 37 -4.33 7.79 12.58
N VAL A 38 -4.87 6.92 11.72
CA VAL A 38 -4.65 6.96 10.27
C VAL A 38 -5.82 7.69 9.60
N PRO A 39 -5.57 8.64 8.68
CA PRO A 39 -6.64 9.32 7.94
C PRO A 39 -7.50 8.34 7.15
N ARG A 40 -8.83 8.50 7.27
CA ARG A 40 -9.83 7.81 6.46
C ARG A 40 -10.32 8.69 5.33
N VAL A 41 -10.58 8.07 4.20
CA VAL A 41 -11.18 8.73 3.05
C VAL A 41 -12.69 8.65 3.17
N THR A 42 -13.31 9.81 3.36
CA THR A 42 -14.75 9.98 3.58
C THR A 42 -15.50 10.47 2.34
N ARG A 43 -14.79 10.73 1.25
CA ARG A 43 -15.36 11.15 -0.04
C ARG A 43 -14.45 10.78 -1.19
N ARG A 44 -14.97 10.88 -2.41
CA ARG A 44 -14.14 10.72 -3.62
C ARG A 44 -13.12 11.86 -3.72
N PHE A 45 -11.91 11.49 -4.16
CA PHE A 45 -10.86 12.43 -4.52
C PHE A 45 -11.04 12.95 -5.95
N HIS A 46 -10.66 14.21 -6.16
CA HIS A 46 -10.45 14.79 -7.48
C HIS A 46 -9.14 14.29 -8.07
N ASP A 47 -9.01 14.35 -9.39
CA ASP A 47 -7.83 13.82 -10.09
C ASP A 47 -6.52 14.50 -9.68
N ILE A 48 -6.57 15.79 -9.33
CA ILE A 48 -5.38 16.51 -8.83
C ILE A 48 -4.93 15.98 -7.46
N GLU A 49 -5.87 15.67 -6.56
CA GLU A 49 -5.57 15.07 -5.26
C GLU A 49 -4.90 13.71 -5.45
N LYS A 50 -5.48 12.88 -6.34
CA LYS A 50 -4.96 11.54 -6.67
C LYS A 50 -3.54 11.59 -7.21
N ARG A 51 -3.24 12.48 -8.17
CA ARG A 51 -1.90 12.61 -8.76
C ARG A 51 -0.85 12.99 -7.72
N ASN A 52 -1.22 13.76 -6.71
CA ASN A 52 -0.30 14.19 -5.66
C ASN A 52 -0.08 13.12 -4.60
N MET A 53 -1.14 12.42 -4.18
CA MET A 53 -1.07 11.49 -3.06
C MET A 53 -0.70 10.05 -3.45
N ILE A 54 -1.12 9.59 -4.64
CA ILE A 54 -0.93 8.19 -5.07
C ILE A 54 0.47 8.02 -5.64
N ARG A 55 1.39 7.66 -4.75
CA ARG A 55 2.80 7.36 -5.01
C ARG A 55 3.25 6.19 -4.14
N SER A 56 4.50 5.76 -4.32
CA SER A 56 5.09 4.72 -3.48
C SER A 56 4.93 5.01 -1.98
N GLY A 57 4.52 4.00 -1.23
CA GLY A 57 4.21 4.06 0.19
C GLY A 57 2.77 4.46 0.51
N ALA A 58 2.00 5.06 -0.40
CA ALA A 58 0.66 5.55 -0.07
C ALA A 58 -0.28 4.40 0.36
N VAL A 59 -0.95 4.55 1.50
CA VAL A 59 -2.00 3.64 1.98
C VAL A 59 -3.28 4.43 2.21
N ILE A 60 -4.33 3.99 1.54
CA ILE A 60 -5.64 4.63 1.53
C ILE A 60 -6.63 3.68 2.19
N VAL A 61 -7.39 4.20 3.16
CA VAL A 61 -8.42 3.45 3.89
C VAL A 61 -9.75 4.16 3.77
N PHE A 62 -10.81 3.42 3.48
CA PHE A 62 -12.20 3.91 3.51
C PHE A 62 -13.17 2.79 3.85
N THR A 63 -14.34 3.16 4.36
CA THR A 63 -15.49 2.25 4.38
C THR A 63 -16.47 2.63 3.28
N GLU A 64 -17.21 1.68 2.72
CA GLU A 64 -18.25 1.98 1.73
C GLU A 64 -19.34 2.87 2.31
N GLU A 65 -19.66 2.64 3.58
CA GLU A 65 -20.79 3.23 4.29
C GLU A 65 -20.56 4.70 4.61
N GLU A 66 -19.33 5.07 4.98
CA GLU A 66 -18.98 6.47 5.24
C GLU A 66 -18.69 7.24 3.94
N SER A 67 -17.99 6.61 3.00
CA SER A 67 -17.45 7.31 1.82
C SER A 67 -18.33 7.26 0.57
N GLY A 68 -19.25 6.28 0.50
CA GLY A 68 -19.98 5.92 -0.72
C GLY A 68 -19.10 5.33 -1.83
N ILE A 69 -17.83 5.02 -1.56
CA ILE A 69 -16.88 4.47 -2.53
C ILE A 69 -16.93 2.94 -2.44
N LYS A 70 -17.44 2.29 -3.50
CA LYS A 70 -17.41 0.82 -3.62
C LYS A 70 -16.21 0.29 -4.42
N ARG A 71 -15.64 1.16 -5.25
CA ARG A 71 -14.49 0.86 -6.11
C ARG A 71 -13.59 2.08 -6.15
N PHE A 72 -12.36 1.89 -5.70
CA PHE A 72 -11.34 2.93 -5.79
C PHE A 72 -10.85 3.08 -7.23
N THR A 73 -10.76 4.31 -7.72
CA THR A 73 -10.24 4.62 -9.05
C THR A 73 -9.05 5.54 -8.95
N ASP A 74 -7.96 5.16 -9.60
CA ASP A 74 -6.69 5.86 -9.61
C ASP A 74 -6.27 6.13 -11.08
N PRO A 75 -5.27 7.00 -11.35
CA PRO A 75 -4.94 7.41 -12.70
C PRO A 75 -4.06 6.41 -13.46
N TYR A 76 -3.73 5.26 -12.86
CA TYR A 76 -2.76 4.32 -13.42
C TYR A 76 -3.44 3.18 -14.19
N VAL A 77 -2.75 2.68 -15.21
CA VAL A 77 -3.19 1.49 -15.95
C VAL A 77 -2.56 0.24 -15.35
N TRP A 78 -3.42 -0.66 -14.87
CA TRP A 78 -3.00 -1.85 -14.13
C TRP A 78 -3.00 -3.11 -14.99
N SER A 79 -2.20 -4.10 -14.58
CA SER A 79 -2.30 -5.48 -15.04
C SER A 79 -3.63 -6.11 -14.60
N ALA A 80 -3.93 -7.32 -15.09
CA ALA A 80 -4.92 -8.18 -14.44
C ALA A 80 -4.53 -8.43 -12.97
N SER A 81 -5.52 -8.62 -12.11
CA SER A 81 -5.29 -8.94 -10.70
C SER A 81 -4.65 -10.32 -10.54
N ARG A 82 -3.84 -10.49 -9.50
CA ARG A 82 -3.46 -11.81 -8.98
C ARG A 82 -3.62 -11.84 -7.47
N MET A 83 -3.78 -13.03 -6.94
CA MET A 83 -3.82 -13.26 -5.50
C MET A 83 -2.42 -13.33 -4.91
N LEU A 84 -2.25 -12.73 -3.74
CA LEU A 84 -1.09 -12.87 -2.86
C LEU A 84 -1.60 -12.95 -1.42
N GLY A 85 -1.69 -14.16 -0.87
CA GLY A 85 -2.35 -14.40 0.41
C GLY A 85 -3.79 -13.88 0.41
N ASN A 86 -4.10 -12.96 1.31
CA ASN A 86 -5.40 -12.29 1.41
C ASN A 86 -5.56 -11.07 0.50
N PHE A 87 -4.52 -10.71 -0.27
CA PHE A 87 -4.52 -9.51 -1.08
C PHE A 87 -4.75 -9.81 -2.55
N MET A 88 -5.36 -8.85 -3.26
CA MET A 88 -5.23 -8.74 -4.70
C MET A 88 -4.10 -7.78 -5.04
N ILE A 89 -3.20 -8.17 -5.94
CA ILE A 89 -2.08 -7.37 -6.38
C ILE A 89 -2.13 -7.09 -7.88
N TYR A 90 -1.60 -5.92 -8.24
CA TYR A 90 -1.56 -5.37 -9.59
C TYR A 90 -0.20 -4.72 -9.82
N ARG A 91 0.25 -4.74 -11.08
CA ARG A 91 1.45 -4.03 -11.52
C ARG A 91 1.11 -3.03 -12.60
N GLU A 92 1.71 -1.85 -12.52
CA GLU A 92 1.54 -0.79 -13.51
C GLU A 92 2.02 -1.24 -14.90
N ARG A 93 1.25 -0.87 -15.92
CA ARG A 93 1.53 -1.12 -17.33
C ARG A 93 2.01 0.15 -18.02
N GLU A 94 2.67 -0.03 -19.15
CA GLU A 94 2.99 1.09 -20.03
C GLU A 94 1.70 1.61 -20.69
N ASP A 95 1.51 2.92 -20.68
CA ASP A 95 0.44 3.54 -21.44
C ASP A 95 0.84 3.57 -22.92
N ALA A 96 -0.05 3.06 -23.77
CA ALA A 96 0.16 3.04 -25.21
C ALA A 96 0.41 4.46 -25.80
N GLN A 97 -0.05 5.52 -25.11
CA GLN A 97 0.15 6.90 -25.51
C GLN A 97 1.51 7.49 -25.05
N GLU A 98 1.98 7.18 -23.83
CA GLU A 98 3.29 7.68 -23.32
C GLU A 98 4.48 7.12 -24.11
N SER A 99 4.37 5.86 -24.57
CA SER A 99 5.44 5.17 -25.31
C SER A 99 5.89 5.86 -26.61
N LYS A 100 5.09 6.77 -27.15
CA LYS A 100 5.40 7.52 -28.39
C LYS A 100 6.20 8.80 -28.17
N MET A 101 6.39 9.27 -26.92
CA MET A 101 6.92 10.61 -26.63
C MET A 101 8.31 10.67 -25.99
N LEU A 102 8.95 9.56 -25.64
CA LEU A 102 10.26 9.58 -24.95
C LEU A 102 11.45 9.39 -25.91
N PRO A 103 12.41 10.36 -25.97
CA PRO A 103 13.66 10.19 -26.71
C PRO A 103 14.59 9.15 -26.07
N ALA A 104 15.38 8.47 -26.90
CA ALA A 104 16.28 7.37 -26.52
C ALA A 104 17.43 7.74 -25.55
N THR A 105 17.54 9.00 -25.10
CA THR A 105 18.64 9.55 -24.31
C THR A 105 18.48 9.44 -22.79
N PHE A 106 17.30 9.10 -22.25
CA PHE A 106 17.10 8.87 -20.81
C PHE A 106 17.55 7.46 -20.33
N ARG A 107 18.35 6.76 -21.13
CA ARG A 107 18.79 5.38 -20.84
C ARG A 107 19.90 5.27 -19.79
N SER A 108 20.49 6.37 -19.31
CA SER A 108 21.67 6.32 -18.42
C SER A 108 21.34 6.08 -16.93
N THR A 109 20.11 6.32 -16.47
CA THR A 109 19.71 6.00 -15.07
C THR A 109 19.36 4.51 -14.88
N LEU A 110 19.31 3.72 -15.97
CA LEU A 110 18.85 2.31 -15.97
C LEU A 110 19.84 1.29 -15.39
N GLN A 111 21.09 1.65 -15.13
CA GLN A 111 22.09 0.70 -14.61
C GLN A 111 21.94 0.45 -13.11
N LYS A 112 21.40 1.41 -12.34
CA LYS A 112 21.29 1.29 -10.88
C LYS A 112 20.21 0.28 -10.45
N SER A 113 19.10 0.17 -11.20
CA SER A 113 18.01 -0.75 -10.86
C SER A 113 18.27 -2.21 -11.23
N LYS A 114 19.27 -2.51 -12.08
CA LYS A 114 19.60 -3.89 -12.44
C LYS A 114 20.45 -4.59 -11.38
N GLN A 115 21.31 -3.83 -10.69
CA GLN A 115 22.26 -4.36 -9.71
C GLN A 115 21.64 -4.62 -8.32
N LEU A 116 20.57 -3.90 -7.96
CA LEU A 116 19.87 -4.09 -6.68
C LEU A 116 18.98 -5.35 -6.63
N VAL A 117 18.54 -5.85 -7.79
CA VAL A 117 17.53 -6.92 -7.88
C VAL A 117 18.17 -8.33 -7.88
N GLU A 118 19.47 -8.44 -8.16
CA GLU A 118 20.14 -9.76 -8.29
C GLU A 118 20.42 -10.46 -6.94
N ASN A 119 20.23 -9.78 -5.80
CA ASN A 119 20.48 -10.33 -4.45
C ASN A 119 19.27 -10.19 -3.50
N VAL A 120 18.04 -10.06 -4.01
CA VAL A 120 16.86 -9.97 -3.16
C VAL A 120 16.57 -11.34 -2.56
N GLU A 121 16.33 -11.40 -1.25
CA GLU A 121 15.93 -12.63 -0.57
C GLU A 121 14.65 -13.20 -1.22
N PRO A 122 14.57 -14.52 -1.50
CA PRO A 122 13.44 -15.12 -2.20
C PRO A 122 12.08 -14.85 -1.55
N ASP A 123 12.04 -14.74 -0.23
CA ASP A 123 10.80 -14.48 0.51
C ASP A 123 10.34 -13.03 0.35
N LEU A 124 11.28 -12.08 0.38
CA LEU A 124 11.00 -10.67 0.06
C LEU A 124 10.58 -10.50 -1.41
N GLU A 125 11.22 -11.19 -2.34
CA GLU A 125 10.81 -11.17 -3.76
C GLU A 125 9.37 -11.67 -3.92
N ARG A 126 9.00 -12.75 -3.20
CA ARG A 126 7.62 -13.28 -3.19
C ARG A 126 6.64 -12.31 -2.53
N ALA A 127 7.02 -11.62 -1.46
CA ALA A 127 6.17 -10.63 -0.77
C ALA A 127 5.87 -9.41 -1.66
N ILE A 128 6.83 -9.01 -2.49
CA ILE A 128 6.73 -7.90 -3.44
C ILE A 128 5.96 -8.31 -4.70
N TYR A 129 6.35 -9.39 -5.37
CA TYR A 129 5.83 -9.71 -6.70
C TYR A 129 4.77 -10.82 -6.71
N GLY A 130 4.58 -11.52 -5.59
CA GLY A 130 3.76 -12.73 -5.54
C GLY A 130 4.21 -13.76 -6.57
N SER A 131 3.30 -14.17 -7.46
CA SER A 131 3.58 -15.15 -8.51
C SER A 131 4.11 -14.55 -9.82
N TRP A 132 4.38 -13.24 -9.88
CA TRP A 132 4.90 -12.60 -11.10
C TRP A 132 6.41 -12.83 -11.27
N LYS A 133 6.79 -13.56 -12.32
CA LYS A 133 8.20 -13.85 -12.64
C LYS A 133 8.80 -12.99 -13.78
N ARG A 134 8.03 -12.01 -14.28
CA ARG A 134 8.22 -11.08 -15.45
C ARG A 134 7.10 -11.26 -16.50
N GLY A 135 6.61 -10.16 -17.08
CA GLY A 135 5.56 -10.16 -18.10
C GLY A 135 5.77 -9.03 -19.12
N LYS A 136 5.42 -9.28 -20.39
CA LYS A 136 5.46 -8.25 -21.44
C LYS A 136 4.44 -7.14 -21.15
N GLY A 137 4.81 -5.88 -21.41
CA GLY A 137 3.94 -4.71 -21.25
C GLY A 137 3.78 -4.19 -19.82
N LEU A 138 4.62 -4.67 -18.89
CA LEU A 138 4.70 -4.14 -17.53
C LEU A 138 5.83 -3.10 -17.47
N LYS A 139 5.60 -1.97 -16.79
CA LYS A 139 6.67 -0.99 -16.56
C LYS A 139 7.79 -1.65 -15.72
N LYS A 140 9.04 -1.46 -16.13
CA LYS A 140 10.22 -2.04 -15.44
C LYS A 140 10.24 -1.66 -13.97
N ASP A 141 10.12 -0.36 -13.70
CA ASP A 141 10.08 0.25 -12.37
C ASP A 141 8.66 0.73 -12.04
N GLY A 142 7.66 -0.02 -12.51
CA GLY A 142 6.24 0.33 -12.35
C GLY A 142 5.76 0.19 -10.92
N LEU A 143 4.77 1.02 -10.57
CA LEU A 143 4.10 0.99 -9.28
C LEU A 143 3.41 -0.37 -9.07
N MET A 144 3.44 -0.86 -7.83
CA MET A 144 2.60 -1.97 -7.37
C MET A 144 1.39 -1.41 -6.64
N LYS A 145 0.23 -2.02 -6.86
CA LYS A 145 -0.96 -1.82 -6.05
C LYS A 145 -1.34 -3.13 -5.37
N LYS A 146 -1.63 -3.07 -4.08
CA LYS A 146 -2.10 -4.18 -3.25
C LYS A 146 -3.41 -3.75 -2.58
N THR A 147 -4.46 -4.56 -2.70
CA THR A 147 -5.79 -4.25 -2.15
C THR A 147 -6.25 -5.34 -1.18
N PHE A 148 -6.92 -4.91 -0.13
CA PHE A 148 -7.52 -5.76 0.90
C PHE A 148 -8.88 -5.19 1.28
N SER A 149 -9.85 -6.06 1.51
CA SER A 149 -11.20 -5.67 1.93
C SER A 149 -11.67 -6.60 3.05
N LEU A 150 -12.38 -6.04 4.02
CA LEU A 150 -12.90 -6.78 5.17
C LEU A 150 -14.20 -6.13 5.63
N THR A 151 -15.22 -6.93 5.92
CA THR A 151 -16.49 -6.46 6.47
C THR A 151 -16.54 -6.71 7.96
N VAL A 152 -16.72 -5.64 8.74
CA VAL A 152 -16.74 -5.63 10.21
C VAL A 152 -17.90 -4.75 10.67
N ASP A 153 -18.75 -5.23 11.57
CA ASP A 153 -19.90 -4.48 12.13
C ASP A 153 -20.77 -3.79 11.06
N CYS A 154 -21.10 -4.53 9.99
CA CYS A 154 -21.85 -4.05 8.83
C CYS A 154 -21.15 -2.95 8.00
N ALA A 155 -19.90 -2.61 8.30
CA ALA A 155 -19.07 -1.72 7.51
C ALA A 155 -18.08 -2.49 6.65
N THR A 156 -17.99 -2.18 5.36
CA THR A 156 -17.01 -2.80 4.46
C THR A 156 -15.79 -1.89 4.33
N TYR A 157 -14.72 -2.27 5.01
CA TYR A 157 -13.42 -1.61 4.94
C TYR A 157 -12.70 -1.99 3.65
N HIS A 158 -12.08 -1.00 3.03
CA HIS A 158 -11.19 -1.15 1.90
C HIS A 158 -9.85 -0.50 2.22
N LEU A 159 -8.77 -1.24 2.01
CA LEU A 159 -7.40 -0.77 2.07
C LEU A 159 -6.76 -0.89 0.69
N ILE A 160 -6.20 0.22 0.20
CA ILE A 160 -5.45 0.29 -1.04
C ILE A 160 -4.03 0.76 -0.73
N SER A 161 -3.04 -0.09 -0.98
CA SER A 161 -1.62 0.20 -0.76
C SER A 161 -0.89 0.29 -2.09
N TYR A 162 -0.03 1.30 -2.21
CA TYR A 162 0.83 1.54 -3.37
C TYR A 162 2.29 1.51 -2.95
N TYR A 163 3.15 0.86 -3.72
CA TYR A 163 4.58 0.82 -3.43
C TYR A 163 5.41 0.54 -4.68
N ASN A 164 6.61 1.09 -4.76
CA ASN A 164 7.61 0.67 -5.72
C ASN A 164 8.45 -0.47 -5.12
N PRO A 165 8.74 -1.53 -5.88
CA PRO A 165 9.60 -2.62 -5.41
C PRO A 165 10.97 -2.13 -4.87
N ALA A 166 11.58 -1.13 -5.52
CA ALA A 166 12.88 -0.61 -5.12
C ALA A 166 12.85 0.06 -3.73
N ASP A 167 11.74 0.69 -3.34
CA ASP A 167 11.61 1.37 -2.05
C ASP A 167 11.40 0.36 -0.91
N VAL A 168 10.81 -0.79 -1.23
CA VAL A 168 10.73 -1.94 -0.31
C VAL A 168 12.09 -2.62 -0.16
N ILE A 169 12.75 -2.95 -1.28
CA ILE A 169 14.07 -3.63 -1.28
C ILE A 169 15.13 -2.78 -0.57
N SER A 170 15.09 -1.46 -0.71
CA SER A 170 16.01 -0.54 -0.03
C SER A 170 15.70 -0.33 1.46
N GLY A 171 14.56 -0.84 1.95
CA GLY A 171 14.10 -0.62 3.33
C GLY A 171 13.59 0.80 3.61
N THR A 172 13.34 1.60 2.57
CA THR A 172 12.84 2.98 2.71
C THR A 172 11.41 3.01 3.24
N LEU A 173 10.59 2.01 2.88
CA LEU A 173 9.22 1.87 3.37
C LEU A 173 9.16 0.95 4.58
N ARG A 174 8.75 1.50 5.74
CA ARG A 174 8.48 0.71 6.95
C ARG A 174 7.12 0.06 6.87
N THR A 175 6.99 -1.12 7.46
CA THR A 175 5.69 -1.77 7.67
C THR A 175 4.98 -1.22 8.92
N PRO A 176 3.64 -1.24 8.97
CA PRO A 176 2.88 -0.92 10.18
C PRO A 176 3.37 -1.65 11.43
N SER A 177 3.68 -2.95 11.31
CA SER A 177 4.21 -3.76 12.42
C SER A 177 5.61 -3.34 12.86
N ALA A 178 6.37 -2.64 12.01
CA ALA A 178 7.67 -2.08 12.35
C ALA A 178 7.57 -0.67 12.98
N ILE A 179 6.39 -0.05 13.05
CA ILE A 179 6.19 1.30 13.58
C ILE A 179 5.65 1.18 15.02
N PRO A 180 6.42 1.54 16.08
CA PRO A 180 6.09 1.20 17.46
C PRO A 180 4.67 1.56 17.91
N HIS A 181 4.21 2.78 17.61
CA HIS A 181 2.89 3.25 18.04
C HIS A 181 1.72 2.64 17.25
N ILE A 182 1.98 2.06 16.07
CA ILE A 182 0.99 1.33 15.29
C ILE A 182 1.04 -0.15 15.68
N ALA A 183 2.22 -0.74 15.78
CA ALA A 183 2.44 -2.12 16.17
C ALA A 183 1.87 -2.46 17.56
N SER A 184 1.85 -1.49 18.48
CA SER A 184 1.27 -1.67 19.81
C SER A 184 -0.25 -1.52 19.87
N LEU A 185 -0.93 -1.29 18.75
CA LEU A 185 -2.39 -1.14 18.74
C LEU A 185 -3.06 -2.50 18.99
N PRO A 186 -3.94 -2.62 20.00
CA PRO A 186 -4.74 -3.81 20.13
C PRO A 186 -5.78 -3.84 19.01
N ILE A 187 -5.65 -4.80 18.11
CA ILE A 187 -6.65 -5.06 17.06
C ILE A 187 -7.93 -5.54 17.75
N GLY A 188 -9.04 -4.87 17.45
CA GLY A 188 -10.34 -5.28 17.98
C GLY A 188 -10.71 -6.70 17.51
N PRO A 189 -11.27 -7.55 18.39
CA PRO A 189 -11.62 -8.93 18.03
C PRO A 189 -12.58 -9.00 16.84
N GLU A 190 -13.39 -7.97 16.61
CA GLU A 190 -14.28 -7.84 15.46
C GLU A 190 -13.56 -7.93 14.10
N PHE A 191 -12.29 -7.52 14.01
CA PHE A 191 -11.49 -7.61 12.79
C PHE A 191 -10.99 -9.03 12.49
N THR A 192 -11.02 -9.93 13.47
CA THR A 192 -10.52 -11.31 13.35
C THR A 192 -11.59 -12.36 13.66
N ALA A 193 -12.80 -11.94 14.03
CA ALA A 193 -13.87 -12.84 14.49
C ALA A 193 -14.39 -13.76 13.37
N ASP A 194 -14.44 -13.27 12.13
CA ASP A 194 -14.91 -14.03 10.98
C ASP A 194 -13.72 -14.49 10.12
N GLU A 195 -13.21 -15.67 10.46
CA GLU A 195 -12.09 -16.29 9.73
C GLU A 195 -12.41 -16.58 8.26
N SER A 196 -13.70 -16.70 7.89
CA SER A 196 -14.11 -17.04 6.52
C SER A 196 -13.81 -15.93 5.50
N GLN A 197 -13.59 -14.70 5.98
CA GLN A 197 -13.18 -13.57 5.14
C GLN A 197 -11.71 -13.63 4.73
N PHE A 198 -10.94 -14.53 5.34
CA PHE A 198 -9.52 -14.71 5.08
C PHE A 198 -9.26 -16.02 4.33
N ARG A 199 -8.42 -15.94 3.29
CA ARG A 199 -7.88 -17.13 2.62
C ARG A 199 -6.76 -17.78 3.43
N GLN A 200 -6.08 -16.97 4.24
CA GLN A 200 -5.01 -17.38 5.14
C GLN A 200 -5.22 -16.66 6.48
N PRO A 201 -5.19 -17.35 7.63
CA PRO A 201 -5.38 -16.70 8.92
C PRO A 201 -4.37 -15.56 9.14
N PRO A 202 -4.82 -14.39 9.63
CA PRO A 202 -3.90 -13.34 10.08
C PRO A 202 -2.98 -13.90 11.16
N THR A 203 -1.67 -13.70 11.01
CA THR A 203 -0.68 -14.14 11.99
C THR A 203 0.05 -12.91 12.51
N GLU A 204 0.04 -12.72 13.83
CA GLU A 204 0.84 -11.70 14.48
C GLU A 204 2.35 -12.01 14.29
N PRO A 205 3.18 -11.03 13.94
CA PRO A 205 4.62 -11.25 13.86
C PRO A 205 5.13 -11.70 15.21
N ARG A 206 5.85 -12.84 15.26
CA ARG A 206 6.54 -13.25 16.47
C ARG A 206 7.57 -12.19 16.81
N VAL A 207 7.43 -11.55 17.96
CA VAL A 207 8.53 -10.80 18.56
C VAL A 207 9.61 -11.84 18.86
N GLU A 208 10.67 -11.90 18.06
CA GLU A 208 11.85 -12.64 18.47
C GLU A 208 12.30 -12.00 19.78
N GLU A 209 12.15 -12.74 20.88
CA GLU A 209 12.72 -12.34 22.16
C GLU A 209 14.21 -12.10 21.90
N LEU A 210 14.60 -10.82 21.95
CA LEU A 210 15.98 -10.43 22.19
C LEU A 210 16.35 -11.06 23.53
N SER A 211 16.79 -12.32 23.48
CA SER A 211 17.40 -13.01 24.59
C SER A 211 18.56 -12.12 25.02
N SER A 212 18.30 -11.43 26.11
CA SER A 212 19.25 -10.61 26.83
C SER A 212 20.33 -11.58 27.27
N SER A 213 21.44 -11.57 26.55
CA SER A 213 22.68 -12.14 27.03
C SER A 213 23.10 -11.28 28.22
N THR A 214 22.71 -11.71 29.42
CA THR A 214 23.33 -11.32 30.68
C THR A 214 24.46 -12.30 30.96
#